data_AF-A0A2P5GP57-F1
#
_entry.id   AF-A0A2P5GP57-F1
#
_cell.length_a   1.000
_cell.length_b   1.000
_cell.length_c   1.000
_cell.angle_alpha   90.00
_cell.angle_beta   90.00
_cell.angle_gamma   90.00
#
_symmetry.space_group_name_H-M   'P 1'
#
loop_
_entity.id
_entity.type
_entity.pdbx_description
1 polymer ?
#
loop_
_entity_poly.entity_id
_entity_poly.type
_entity_poly.pdbx_seq_one_letter_code
_entity_poly.pdbx_strand_id
1 'polypeptide(L)' 'MSEAKPQDGSTVKGYRTLTAGDIEVMNRFKDVSRHFLNLLDTAIETGADPRWVAMAKTEMQKACMSACRSVAKPDDDC' A
#
# COMPACT_ATOMS: atom_id res chain seq x y z
N MET A 1 -3.82 11.60 -6.29
CA MET A 1 -3.88 10.25 -5.69
C MET A 1 -3.22 10.36 -4.33
N SER A 2 -4.01 10.43 -3.25
CA SER A 2 -3.51 10.71 -1.90
C SER A 2 -2.56 9.63 -1.39
N GLU A 3 -1.53 10.04 -0.65
CA GLU A 3 -0.70 9.14 0.14
C GLU A 3 -1.56 8.25 1.04
N ALA A 4 -1.21 6.97 1.13
CA ALA A 4 -1.96 6.01 1.93
C ALA A 4 -1.81 6.35 3.42
N LYS A 5 -2.83 7.00 4.00
CA LYS A 5 -2.95 7.29 5.43
C LYS A 5 -2.76 5.99 6.25
N PRO A 6 -2.07 6.05 7.41
CA PRO A 6 -2.02 4.92 8.35
C PRO A 6 -3.42 4.37 8.64
N GLN A 7 -3.56 3.04 8.76
CA GLN A 7 -4.85 2.46 9.15
C GLN A 7 -5.05 2.67 10.65
N ASP A 8 -6.17 3.30 11.02
CA ASP A 8 -6.53 3.69 12.39
C ASP A 8 -7.54 2.74 13.05
N GLY A 9 -7.91 1.66 12.34
CA GLY A 9 -8.88 0.67 12.83
C GLY A 9 -10.31 0.96 12.41
N SER A 10 -10.53 1.96 11.54
CA SER A 10 -11.84 2.16 10.91
C SER A 10 -12.26 0.93 10.09
N THR A 11 -13.43 0.37 10.44
CA THR A 11 -14.02 -0.76 9.73
C THR A 11 -14.39 -0.34 8.31
N VAL A 12 -13.79 -0.99 7.32
CA VAL A 12 -14.19 -0.84 5.92
C VAL A 12 -15.38 -1.76 5.71
N LYS A 13 -16.55 -1.22 5.33
CA LYS A 13 -17.75 -2.00 5.01
C LYS A 13 -17.43 -3.07 3.95
N GLY A 14 -17.85 -4.31 4.17
CA GLY A 14 -17.56 -5.46 3.28
C GLY A 14 -16.24 -6.19 3.58
N TYR A 15 -15.63 -5.93 4.74
CA TYR A 15 -14.43 -6.60 5.21
C TYR A 15 -14.61 -6.99 6.68
N ARG A 16 -13.96 -8.07 7.09
CA ARG A 16 -13.96 -8.49 8.50
C ARG A 16 -13.36 -7.40 9.41
N THR A 17 -13.68 -7.51 10.70
CA THR A 17 -13.06 -6.66 11.73
C THR A 17 -11.54 -6.95 11.79
N LEU A 18 -10.75 -5.89 11.80
CA LEU A 18 -9.29 -5.97 11.89
C LEU A 18 -8.86 -6.06 13.35
N THR A 19 -7.95 -6.98 13.65
CA THR A 19 -7.24 -7.01 14.93
C THR A 19 -6.12 -5.97 14.95
N ALA A 20 -5.60 -5.66 16.14
CA ALA A 20 -4.41 -4.82 16.25
C ALA A 20 -3.20 -5.38 15.45
N GLY A 21 -3.04 -6.71 15.43
CA GLY A 21 -2.00 -7.37 14.63
C GLY A 21 -2.21 -7.20 13.13
N ASP A 22 -3.46 -7.24 12.65
CA ASP A 22 -3.77 -6.99 11.22
C ASP A 22 -3.39 -5.55 10.82
N ILE A 23 -3.75 -4.58 11.67
CA ILE A 23 -3.44 -3.16 11.45
C ILE A 23 -1.92 -2.95 11.41
N GLU A 24 -1.18 -3.59 12.32
CA GLU A 24 0.28 -3.53 12.33
C GLU A 24 0.88 -4.07 11.02
N VAL A 25 0.44 -5.25 10.57
CA VAL A 25 0.91 -5.86 9.32
C VAL A 25 0.61 -4.96 8.12
N MET A 26 -0.61 -4.40 8.04
CA MET A 26 -1.00 -3.48 6.96
C MET A 26 -0.14 -2.21 6.96
N ASN A 27 0.15 -1.65 8.13
CA ASN A 27 1.00 -0.47 8.24
C ASN A 27 2.44 -0.77 7.80
N ARG A 28 3.00 -1.95 8.12
CA ARG A 28 4.31 -2.39 7.62
C ARG A 28 4.35 -2.45 6.09
N PHE A 29 3.30 -2.94 5.42
CA PHE A 29 3.23 -2.90 3.94
C PHE A 29 3.22 -1.47 3.40
N LYS A 30 2.47 -0.57 4.04
CA LYS A 30 2.42 0.83 3.65
C LYS A 30 3.77 1.54 3.86
N ASP A 31 4.51 1.20 4.92
CA ASP A 31 5.85 1.74 5.16
C ASP A 31 6.84 1.33 4.08
N VAL A 32 6.88 0.04 3.72
CA VAL A 32 7.73 -0.46 2.62
C VAL A 32 7.35 0.20 1.30
N SER A 33 6.05 0.35 1.01
CA SER A 33 5.57 1.05 -0.18
C SER A 33 6.05 2.50 -0.23
N ARG A 34 5.89 3.26 0.87
CA ARG A 34 6.40 4.64 0.97
C ARG A 34 7.90 4.71 0.75
N HIS A 35 8.66 3.82 1.39
CA HIS A 35 10.10 3.79 1.24
C HIS A 35 10.52 3.53 -0.22
N PHE A 36 9.91 2.54 -0.87
CA PHE A 36 10.19 2.22 -2.28
C PHE A 36 9.83 3.38 -3.22
N LEU A 37 8.68 4.04 -3.01
CA LEU A 37 8.29 5.20 -3.80
C LEU A 37 9.29 6.36 -3.67
N ASN A 38 9.81 6.61 -2.46
CA ASN A 38 10.85 7.62 -2.24
C ASN A 38 12.16 7.25 -2.96
N LEU A 39 12.55 5.97 -2.96
CA LEU A 39 13.73 5.52 -3.72
C LEU A 39 13.55 5.74 -5.22
N LEU A 40 12.35 5.52 -5.75
CA LEU A 40 12.04 5.82 -7.16
C LEU A 40 12.15 7.31 -7.49
N ASP A 41 11.77 8.20 -6.57
CA ASP A 41 11.96 9.64 -6.74
C ASP A 41 13.45 9.99 -6.83
N THR A 42 14.28 9.45 -5.93
CA THR A 42 15.73 9.65 -5.98
C THR A 42 16.37 9.03 -7.24
N ALA A 43 15.82 7.93 -7.76
CA ALA A 43 16.33 7.31 -8.98
C ALA A 43 16.17 8.22 -10.21
N ILE A 44 15.06 8.97 -10.29
CA ILE A 44 14.85 9.98 -11.35
C ILE A 44 15.96 11.04 -11.32
N GLU A 45 16.34 11.51 -10.13
CA GLU A 45 17.41 12.50 -9.95
C GLU A 45 18.76 12.01 -10.49
N THR A 46 18.98 10.69 -10.50
CA THR A 46 20.19 10.04 -11.02
C THR A 46 20.13 9.64 -12.50
N GLY A 47 19.06 10.01 -13.21
CA GLY A 47 18.89 9.77 -14.65
C GLY A 47 18.17 8.47 -15.02
N ALA A 48 17.41 7.86 -14.10
CA ALA A 48 16.53 6.74 -14.43
C ALA A 48 15.43 7.14 -15.43
N ASP A 49 15.02 6.21 -16.30
CA ASP A 49 13.95 6.43 -17.29
C ASP A 49 12.61 6.75 -16.58
N PRO A 50 12.05 7.97 -16.77
CA PRO A 50 10.82 8.40 -16.10
C PRO A 50 9.61 7.51 -16.41
N ARG A 51 9.55 6.90 -17.60
CA ARG A 51 8.44 6.02 -17.99
C ARG A 51 8.43 4.75 -17.15
N TRP A 52 9.60 4.13 -16.96
CA TRP A 52 9.73 2.94 -16.14
C TRP A 52 9.54 3.25 -14.65
N VAL A 53 9.99 4.41 -14.19
CA VAL A 53 9.72 4.85 -12.81
C VAL A 53 8.22 5.04 -12.58
N ALA A 54 7.49 5.69 -13.49
CA ALA A 54 6.04 5.85 -13.40
C ALA A 54 5.29 4.50 -13.36
N MET A 55 5.73 3.52 -14.17
CA MET A 55 5.22 2.15 -14.10
C MET A 55 5.50 1.52 -12.73
N ALA A 56 6.73 1.59 -12.24
CA ALA A 56 7.12 1.01 -10.95
C ALA A 56 6.32 1.61 -9.79
N LYS A 57 6.06 2.93 -9.79
CA LYS A 57 5.18 3.57 -8.81
C LYS A 57 3.77 2.98 -8.82
N THR A 58 3.20 2.83 -10.01
CA THR A 58 1.85 2.29 -10.20
C THR A 58 1.76 0.84 -9.72
N GLU A 59 2.74 0.02 -10.09
CA GLU A 59 2.79 -1.39 -9.68
C GLU A 59 3.01 -1.55 -8.18
N MET A 60 3.85 -0.71 -7.55
CA MET A 60 4.01 -0.73 -6.08
C MET A 60 2.70 -0.37 -5.37
N GLN A 61 1.97 0.63 -5.86
CA GLN A 61 0.67 1.01 -5.30
C GLN A 61 -0.35 -0.12 -5.41
N LYS A 62 -0.40 -0.81 -6.57
CA LYS A 62 -1.25 -2.00 -6.76
C LYS A 62 -0.83 -3.14 -5.83
N ALA A 63 0.46 -3.43 -5.71
CA ALA A 63 0.99 -4.45 -4.83
C ALA A 63 0.62 -4.17 -3.36
N CYS A 64 0.81 -2.93 -2.90
CA CYS A 64 0.43 -2.51 -1.55
C CYS A 64 -1.08 -2.64 -1.30
N MET A 65 -1.90 -2.29 -2.29
CA MET A 65 -3.36 -2.46 -2.23
C MET A 65 -3.74 -3.93 -2.09
N SER A 66 -3.19 -4.81 -2.94
CA SER A 66 -3.46 -6.24 -2.92
C SER A 66 -3.00 -6.90 -1.61
N ALA A 67 -1.83 -6.50 -1.08
CA ALA A 67 -1.34 -6.97 0.21
C ALA A 67 -2.21 -6.50 1.38
N CYS A 68 -2.68 -5.25 1.37
CA CYS A 68 -3.63 -4.77 2.38
C CYS A 68 -4.96 -5.54 2.32
N ARG A 69 -5.45 -5.87 1.12
CA ARG A 69 -6.69 -6.65 0.93
C ARG A 69 -6.54 -8.11 1.35
N SER A 70 -5.37 -8.72 1.18
CA SER A 70 -5.13 -10.10 1.63
C SER A 70 -5.17 -10.24 3.16
N VAL A 71 -4.77 -9.18 3.87
CA VAL A 71 -4.96 -9.09 5.33
C VAL A 71 -6.40 -8.77 5.66
N ALA A 72 -6.97 -7.74 5.04
CA ALA A 72 -8.31 -7.27 5.39
C ALA A 72 -9.35 -8.38 5.24
N LYS A 73 -9.30 -9.17 4.15
CA LYS A 73 -10.24 -10.24 3.79
C LYS A 73 -11.71 -9.76 3.67
N PRO A 74 -12.40 -10.03 2.56
CA PRO A 74 -13.84 -9.80 2.47
C PRO A 74 -14.56 -10.52 3.61
N ASP A 75 -15.63 -9.93 4.13
CA ASP A 75 -16.56 -10.69 4.99
C ASP A 75 -17.35 -11.69 4.12
N ASP A 76 -17.89 -12.74 4.75
CA ASP A 76 -18.66 -13.80 4.05
C ASP A 76 -19.97 -13.26 3.42
N ASP A 77 -20.33 -12.00 3.68
CA ASP A 77 -21.50 -11.30 3.15
C ASP A 77 -21.23 -10.56 1.81
N CYS A 78 -20.08 -10.81 1.17
CA CYS A 78 -19.64 -10.18 -0.07
C CYS A 78 -19.97 -10.99 -1.34
#